data_AF-A0A9E2P9F1-F1
#
_entry.id   AF-A0A9E2P9F1-F1
#
_cell.length_a   1.000
_cell.length_b   1.000
_cell.length_c   1.000
_cell.angle_alpha   90.00
_cell.angle_beta   90.00
_cell.angle_gamma   90.00
#
_symmetry.space_group_name_H-M   'P 1'
#
loop_
_entity.id
_entity.type
_entity.pdbx_description
1 polymer ?
#
loop_
_entity_poly.entity_id
_entity_poly.type
_entity_poly.pdbx_seq_one_letter_code
_entity_poly.pdbx_strand_id
1 'polypeptide(L)'
;MKHPLERFMAKQKPPEREKIRYLLKAGDWSTDYGFYFLDGLPGFVEAGLRERSQILIKCNIEYPTIKTVHSAEVQLYESHWLDKHIEQKSQNKEIVIIGKMDKAKGCDLLIFTVFVSSRLFQNISFSLAFEKTKWISVYGDKLKWGKGDIYSIDLKTKKNVHE
;
A
#
# COMPACT_ATOMS: atom_id res chain seq x y z
N MET A 1 11.20 9.70 49.37
CA MET A 1 11.46 8.36 48.81
C MET A 1 10.54 8.17 47.61
N LYS A 2 11.06 7.96 46.39
CA LYS A 2 10.23 7.73 45.19
C LYS A 2 9.84 6.25 45.09
N HIS A 3 8.58 6.00 44.73
CA HIS A 3 7.94 4.68 44.74
C HIS A 3 8.58 3.73 43.69
N PRO A 4 8.76 2.42 43.96
CA PRO A 4 9.48 1.50 43.05
C PRO A 4 8.78 1.20 41.71
N LEU A 5 7.58 1.72 41.49
CA LEU A 5 6.72 1.39 40.35
C LEU A 5 6.84 2.36 39.16
N GLU A 6 7.55 3.48 39.31
CA GLU A 6 7.73 4.44 38.20
C GLU A 6 8.79 4.00 37.16
N ARG A 7 9.45 2.85 37.35
CA ARG A 7 10.52 2.37 36.45
C ARG A 7 10.04 1.58 35.23
N PHE A 8 8.76 1.28 35.09
CA PHE A 8 8.28 0.29 34.10
C PHE A 8 7.32 0.79 33.03
N MET A 9 7.27 2.09 32.70
CA MET A 9 6.47 2.56 31.56
C MET A 9 7.16 3.63 30.72
N ALA A 10 8.47 3.49 30.48
CA ALA A 10 9.02 4.05 29.25
C ALA A 10 8.41 3.24 28.09
N LYS A 11 7.31 3.74 27.51
CA LYS A 11 6.76 3.25 26.24
C LYS A 11 7.93 3.23 25.25
N GLN A 12 8.53 2.05 25.05
CA GLN A 12 9.53 1.86 24.02
C GLN A 12 8.87 2.30 22.72
N LYS A 13 9.37 3.37 22.09
CA LYS A 13 8.93 3.74 20.75
C LYS A 13 9.11 2.48 19.89
N PRO A 14 8.07 2.03 19.18
CA PRO A 14 8.22 0.89 18.30
C PRO A 14 9.39 1.18 17.35
N PRO A 15 10.25 0.18 17.06
CA PRO A 15 11.41 0.37 16.22
C PRO A 15 10.97 0.99 14.89
N GLU A 16 11.64 2.07 14.50
CA GLU A 16 11.36 2.75 13.24
C GLU A 16 11.53 1.75 12.10
N ARG A 17 10.45 1.52 11.34
CA ARG A 17 10.47 0.60 10.21
C ARG A 17 11.26 1.25 9.08
N GLU A 18 12.27 0.54 8.58
CA GLU A 18 13.02 0.97 7.40
C GLU A 18 12.03 1.10 6.22
N LYS A 19 12.09 2.22 5.51
CA LYS A 19 11.21 2.49 4.37
C LYS A 19 11.98 2.29 3.07
N ILE A 20 11.33 1.74 2.06
CA ILE A 20 11.92 1.47 0.75
C ILE A 20 10.88 1.70 -0.35
N ARG A 21 11.37 1.95 -1.55
CA ARG A 21 10.56 2.02 -2.76
C ARG A 21 10.61 0.68 -3.48
N TYR A 22 9.45 0.08 -3.72
CA TYR A 22 9.29 -1.06 -4.60
C TYR A 22 9.03 -0.55 -6.01
N LEU A 23 9.74 -1.10 -6.98
CA LEU A 23 9.54 -0.83 -8.40
C LEU A 23 9.02 -2.10 -9.04
N LEU A 24 7.85 -1.99 -9.65
CA LEU A 24 7.12 -3.09 -10.24
C LEU A 24 6.92 -2.81 -11.72
N LYS A 25 7.14 -3.82 -12.56
CA LYS A 25 6.80 -3.78 -13.97
C LYS A 25 5.38 -4.33 -14.13
N ALA A 26 4.47 -3.51 -14.64
CA ALA A 26 3.09 -3.92 -14.88
C ALA A 26 3.04 -4.90 -16.06
N GLY A 27 2.31 -5.99 -15.89
CA GLY A 27 1.94 -6.95 -16.92
C GLY A 27 0.46 -6.83 -17.23
N ASP A 28 -0.29 -7.89 -16.97
CA ASP A 28 -1.75 -7.91 -17.14
C ASP A 28 -2.48 -7.17 -16.03
N TRP A 29 -3.69 -6.73 -16.34
CA TRP A 29 -4.62 -6.17 -15.38
C TRP A 29 -6.04 -6.65 -15.65
N SER A 30 -6.87 -6.57 -14.61
CA SER A 30 -8.29 -6.91 -14.66
C SER A 30 -9.06 -6.02 -13.69
N THR A 31 -10.31 -5.76 -14.00
CA THR A 31 -11.28 -5.21 -13.04
C THR A 31 -12.14 -6.34 -12.53
N ASP A 32 -12.27 -6.42 -11.21
CA ASP A 32 -13.11 -7.42 -10.55
C ASP A 32 -13.90 -6.75 -9.42
N TYR A 33 -14.77 -7.54 -8.80
CA TYR A 33 -15.41 -7.20 -7.56
C TYR A 33 -14.70 -7.92 -6.41
N GLY A 34 -14.06 -7.14 -5.54
CA GLY A 34 -13.19 -7.64 -4.49
C GLY A 34 -13.75 -7.43 -3.10
N PHE A 35 -13.32 -8.28 -2.18
CA PHE A 35 -13.55 -8.14 -0.75
C PHE A 35 -12.24 -7.79 -0.06
N TYR A 36 -12.27 -6.82 0.84
CA TYR A 36 -11.11 -6.50 1.67
C TYR A 36 -11.48 -6.35 3.15
N PHE A 37 -10.48 -6.59 4.00
CA PHE A 37 -10.53 -6.33 5.43
C PHE A 37 -9.83 -5.01 5.72
N LEU A 38 -10.52 -4.13 6.44
CA LEU A 38 -10.03 -2.79 6.80
C LEU A 38 -9.21 -2.73 8.09
N ASP A 39 -8.98 -3.87 8.72
CA ASP A 39 -8.36 -3.93 10.04
C ASP A 39 -6.94 -3.34 10.01
N GLY A 40 -6.73 -2.29 10.81
CA GLY A 40 -5.41 -1.70 11.05
C GLY A 40 -4.98 -0.58 10.10
N LEU A 41 -5.91 0.03 9.35
CA LEU A 41 -5.67 1.31 8.66
C LEU A 41 -6.24 2.50 9.45
N PRO A 42 -5.45 3.59 9.66
CA PRO A 42 -5.93 4.77 10.37
C PRO A 42 -7.16 5.37 9.67
N GLY A 43 -8.21 5.67 10.42
CA GLY A 43 -9.45 6.28 9.89
C GLY A 43 -10.56 5.29 9.53
N PHE A 44 -10.28 3.98 9.55
CA PHE A 44 -11.31 2.94 9.43
C PHE A 44 -11.69 2.44 10.82
N VAL A 45 -12.77 3.00 11.37
CA VAL A 45 -13.26 2.71 12.73
C VAL A 45 -14.13 1.46 12.79
N GLU A 46 -14.65 1.01 11.65
CA GLU A 46 -15.46 -0.21 11.54
C GLU A 46 -14.65 -1.33 10.86
N ALA A 47 -14.23 -2.30 11.66
CA ALA A 47 -13.81 -3.61 11.19
C ALA A 47 -14.99 -4.26 10.44
N GLY A 48 -14.84 -4.51 9.15
CA GLY A 48 -15.88 -5.12 8.35
C GLY A 48 -15.40 -5.51 6.96
N LEU A 49 -15.86 -6.67 6.50
CA LEU A 49 -15.71 -7.08 5.11
C LEU A 49 -16.51 -6.10 4.25
N ARG A 50 -15.84 -5.39 3.34
CA ARG A 50 -16.53 -4.49 2.40
C ARG A 50 -16.31 -4.95 0.97
N GLU A 51 -17.42 -4.96 0.25
CA GLU A 51 -17.48 -5.25 -1.17
C GLU A 51 -17.27 -3.96 -1.98
N ARG A 52 -16.29 -3.94 -2.88
CA ARG A 52 -16.02 -2.80 -3.77
C ARG A 52 -15.42 -3.26 -5.10
N SER A 53 -15.60 -2.41 -6.11
CA SER A 53 -14.84 -2.51 -7.35
C SER A 53 -13.33 -2.46 -7.06
N GLN A 54 -12.60 -3.36 -7.70
CA GLN A 54 -11.16 -3.49 -7.54
C GLN A 54 -10.50 -3.46 -8.93
N ILE A 55 -9.34 -2.83 -8.99
CA ILE A 55 -8.40 -3.02 -10.11
C ILE A 55 -7.28 -3.91 -9.60
N LEU A 56 -7.07 -5.04 -10.26
CA LEU A 56 -6.00 -5.99 -9.98
C LEU A 56 -4.96 -5.88 -11.09
N ILE A 57 -3.71 -5.61 -10.71
CA ILE A 57 -2.60 -5.48 -11.65
C ILE A 57 -1.52 -6.50 -11.31
N LYS A 58 -1.28 -7.44 -12.22
CA LYS A 58 -0.20 -8.42 -12.11
C LYS A 58 1.11 -7.77 -12.50
N CYS A 59 2.13 -7.97 -11.69
CA CYS A 59 3.40 -7.29 -11.82
C CYS A 59 4.59 -8.23 -11.61
N ASN A 60 5.73 -7.87 -12.18
CA ASN A 60 7.03 -8.42 -11.79
C ASN A 60 7.75 -7.42 -10.86
N ILE A 61 8.38 -7.93 -9.81
CA ILE A 61 9.17 -7.11 -8.89
C ILE A 61 10.55 -6.88 -9.49
N GLU A 62 10.89 -5.63 -9.75
CA GLU A 62 12.16 -5.24 -10.35
C GLU A 62 13.13 -4.68 -9.31
N TYR A 63 12.59 -4.12 -8.23
CA TYR A 63 13.36 -3.68 -7.06
C TYR A 63 12.44 -3.58 -5.84
N PRO A 64 12.93 -3.84 -4.62
CA PRO A 64 14.18 -4.52 -4.30
C PRO A 64 14.13 -6.00 -4.72
N THR A 65 15.30 -6.62 -4.86
CA THR A 65 15.36 -8.09 -5.04
C THR A 65 14.98 -8.77 -3.74
N ILE A 66 13.84 -9.47 -3.73
CA ILE A 66 13.36 -10.22 -2.57
C ILE A 66 13.63 -11.70 -2.81
N LYS A 67 14.30 -12.37 -1.86
CA LYS A 67 14.58 -13.80 -1.97
C LYS A 67 13.27 -14.57 -2.11
N THR A 68 13.18 -15.43 -3.13
CA THR A 68 12.04 -16.29 -3.47
C THR A 68 10.76 -15.58 -3.94
N VAL A 69 10.80 -14.28 -4.24
CA VAL A 69 9.61 -13.54 -4.70
C VAL A 69 9.99 -12.75 -5.94
N HIS A 70 9.32 -13.05 -7.04
CA HIS A 70 9.57 -12.42 -8.34
C HIS A 70 8.31 -11.74 -8.91
N SER A 71 7.14 -12.15 -8.45
CA SER A 71 5.85 -11.62 -8.87
C SER A 71 5.20 -10.82 -7.74
N ALA A 72 4.37 -9.87 -8.16
CA ALA A 72 3.55 -9.07 -7.28
C ALA A 72 2.15 -8.89 -7.86
N GLU A 73 1.20 -8.66 -6.97
CA GLU A 73 -0.15 -8.25 -7.32
C GLU A 73 -0.45 -6.92 -6.64
N VAL A 74 -0.88 -5.93 -7.41
CA VAL A 74 -1.35 -4.65 -6.88
C VAL A 74 -2.87 -4.64 -6.95
N GLN A 75 -3.50 -4.60 -5.79
CA GLN A 75 -4.93 -4.52 -5.61
C GLN A 75 -5.30 -3.10 -5.22
N LEU A 76 -5.96 -2.38 -6.12
CA LEU A 76 -6.43 -1.02 -5.88
C LEU A 76 -7.90 -1.05 -5.52
N TYR A 77 -8.25 -0.35 -4.45
CA TYR A 77 -9.63 -0.18 -3.99
C TYR A 77 -9.98 1.30 -3.91
N GLU A 78 -11.18 1.63 -4.34
CA GLU A 78 -11.74 2.97 -4.14
C GLU A 78 -12.03 3.24 -2.65
N SER A 79 -11.64 4.42 -2.17
CA SER A 79 -11.89 4.88 -0.81
C SER A 79 -12.35 6.33 -0.76
N HIS A 80 -13.64 6.53 -0.42
CA HIS A 80 -14.21 7.85 -0.14
C HIS A 80 -13.64 8.50 1.14
N TRP A 81 -13.07 7.72 2.05
CA TRP A 81 -12.39 8.27 3.22
C TRP A 81 -11.12 9.01 2.79
N LEU A 82 -10.38 8.47 1.82
CA LEU A 82 -9.17 9.10 1.32
C LEU A 82 -9.49 10.40 0.58
N ASP A 83 -10.62 10.48 -0.11
CA ASP A 83 -11.12 11.73 -0.70
C ASP A 83 -11.26 12.81 0.37
N LYS A 84 -11.99 12.52 1.45
CA LYS A 84 -12.18 13.45 2.59
C LYS A 84 -10.86 13.81 3.26
N HIS A 85 -9.96 12.84 3.42
CA HIS A 85 -8.68 13.06 4.07
C HIS A 85 -7.75 13.94 3.22
N ILE A 86 -7.71 13.75 1.90
CA ILE A 86 -6.94 14.60 0.97
C ILE A 86 -7.46 16.04 1.01
N GLU A 87 -8.78 16.24 1.05
CA GLU A 87 -9.40 17.56 1.16
C GLU A 87 -9.05 18.27 2.50
N GLN A 88 -8.94 17.50 3.58
CA GLN A 88 -8.60 18.00 4.93
C GLN A 88 -7.09 18.23 5.15
N LYS A 89 -6.23 17.65 4.29
CA LYS A 89 -4.76 17.63 4.45
C LYS A 89 -4.04 18.97 4.24
N SER A 90 -4.78 20.04 3.96
CA SER A 90 -4.23 21.40 3.87
C SER A 90 -3.64 21.91 5.20
N GLN A 91 -3.81 21.20 6.32
CA GLN A 91 -3.41 21.71 7.66
C GLN A 91 -2.43 20.83 8.48
N ASN A 92 -2.23 19.53 8.19
CA ASN A 92 -1.31 18.69 8.99
C ASN A 92 -0.47 17.74 8.11
N LYS A 93 0.86 17.82 8.24
CA LYS A 93 1.87 17.02 7.51
C LYS A 93 1.94 15.55 7.98
N GLU A 94 0.81 14.92 8.29
CA GLU A 94 0.81 13.54 8.77
C GLU A 94 0.98 12.55 7.61
N ILE A 95 1.90 11.60 7.79
CA ILE A 95 2.12 10.51 6.83
C ILE A 95 0.93 9.55 6.96
N VAL A 96 0.18 9.37 5.87
CA VAL A 96 -1.01 8.53 5.86
C VAL A 96 -0.64 7.17 5.31
N ILE A 97 -1.00 6.13 6.04
CA ILE A 97 -0.94 4.77 5.53
C ILE A 97 -2.12 4.60 4.57
N ILE A 98 -1.83 4.39 3.29
CA ILE A 98 -2.83 4.21 2.24
C ILE A 98 -3.03 2.74 1.87
N GLY A 99 -2.28 1.82 2.48
CA GLY A 99 -2.35 0.42 2.12
C GLY A 99 -1.45 -0.48 2.97
N LYS A 100 -1.48 -1.77 2.65
CA LYS A 100 -0.72 -2.83 3.30
C LYS A 100 -0.03 -3.71 2.26
N MET A 101 1.09 -4.28 2.66
CA MET A 101 1.80 -5.33 1.93
C MET A 101 1.71 -6.62 2.72
N ASP A 102 1.39 -7.72 2.04
CA ASP A 102 1.40 -9.06 2.63
C ASP A 102 2.07 -10.07 1.69
N LYS A 103 2.92 -10.91 2.27
CA LYS A 103 3.51 -12.09 1.66
C LYS A 103 3.24 -13.28 2.57
N ALA A 104 2.30 -14.13 2.15
CA ALA A 104 2.03 -15.39 2.83
C ALA A 104 3.26 -16.32 2.84
N LYS A 105 3.44 -17.08 3.92
CA LYS A 105 4.55 -18.01 4.07
C LYS A 105 4.44 -19.12 3.02
N GLY A 106 5.51 -19.32 2.24
CA GLY A 106 5.56 -20.32 1.18
C GLY A 106 5.03 -19.86 -0.17
N CYS A 107 4.53 -18.62 -0.27
CA CYS A 107 4.15 -18.01 -1.54
C CYS A 107 5.31 -17.21 -2.15
N ASP A 108 5.41 -17.23 -3.47
CA ASP A 108 6.34 -16.46 -4.31
C ASP A 108 5.74 -15.14 -4.82
N LEU A 109 4.53 -14.83 -4.38
CA LEU A 109 3.76 -13.64 -4.69
C LEU A 109 3.75 -12.67 -3.51
N LEU A 110 3.96 -11.38 -3.82
CA LEU A 110 3.75 -10.27 -2.88
C LEU A 110 2.48 -9.51 -3.24
N ILE A 111 1.59 -9.30 -2.28
CA ILE A 111 0.32 -8.59 -2.50
C ILE A 111 0.44 -7.18 -1.91
N PHE A 112 0.12 -6.18 -2.73
CA PHE A 112 -0.01 -4.78 -2.35
C PHE A 112 -1.48 -4.38 -2.38
N THR A 113 -2.09 -4.19 -1.22
CA THR A 113 -3.47 -3.73 -1.08
C THR A 113 -3.46 -2.23 -0.82
N VAL A 114 -3.96 -1.44 -1.77
CA VAL A 114 -3.87 0.03 -1.74
C VAL A 114 -5.23 0.68 -1.93
N PHE A 115 -5.53 1.65 -1.08
CA PHE A 115 -6.68 2.51 -1.20
C PHE A 115 -6.32 3.77 -1.97
N VAL A 116 -7.15 4.11 -2.95
CA VAL A 116 -7.02 5.32 -3.76
C VAL A 116 -8.31 6.12 -3.72
N SER A 117 -8.23 7.42 -3.98
CA SER A 117 -9.41 8.27 -4.12
C SER A 117 -10.29 7.80 -5.27
N SER A 118 -11.59 8.06 -5.18
CA SER A 118 -12.58 7.74 -6.21
C SER A 118 -12.20 8.32 -7.58
N ARG A 119 -11.71 9.57 -7.58
CA ARG A 119 -11.24 10.25 -8.79
C ARG A 119 -10.00 9.59 -9.39
N LEU A 120 -9.04 9.18 -8.55
CA LEU A 120 -7.85 8.48 -9.04
C LEU A 120 -8.21 7.10 -9.56
N PHE A 121 -9.08 6.35 -8.89
CA PHE A 121 -9.49 5.01 -9.29
C PHE A 121 -9.94 4.95 -10.75
N GLN A 122 -10.84 5.85 -11.17
CA GLN A 122 -11.29 5.95 -12.55
C GLN A 122 -10.15 6.30 -13.52
N ASN A 123 -9.32 7.30 -13.19
CA ASN A 123 -8.18 7.70 -14.02
C ASN A 123 -7.16 6.56 -14.21
N ILE A 124 -7.01 5.71 -13.19
CA ILE A 124 -6.11 4.56 -13.24
C ILE A 124 -6.66 3.50 -14.20
N SER A 125 -7.96 3.20 -14.14
CA SER A 125 -8.58 2.26 -15.07
C SER A 125 -8.40 2.69 -16.53
N PHE A 126 -8.61 3.97 -16.84
CA PHE A 126 -8.36 4.51 -18.18
C PHE A 126 -6.88 4.43 -18.56
N SER A 127 -5.98 4.78 -17.66
CA SER A 127 -4.53 4.74 -17.94
C SER A 127 -4.04 3.32 -18.23
N LEU A 128 -4.59 2.31 -17.56
CA LEU A 128 -4.33 0.90 -17.85
C LEU A 128 -4.92 0.47 -19.20
N ALA A 129 -6.18 0.85 -19.47
CA ALA A 129 -6.86 0.53 -20.73
C ALA A 129 -6.17 1.13 -21.97
N PHE A 130 -5.54 2.30 -21.83
CA PHE A 130 -4.75 2.93 -22.90
C PHE A 130 -3.27 2.55 -22.87
N GLU A 131 -2.87 1.51 -22.11
CA GLU A 131 -1.48 1.03 -21.98
C GLU A 131 -0.46 2.11 -21.56
N LYS A 132 -0.94 3.15 -20.86
CA LYS A 132 -0.11 4.24 -20.35
C LYS A 132 0.58 3.88 -19.04
N THR A 133 0.15 2.83 -18.35
CA THR A 133 0.82 2.35 -17.15
C THR A 133 1.67 1.12 -17.48
N LYS A 134 3.00 1.27 -17.40
CA LYS A 134 3.97 0.17 -17.59
C LYS A 134 4.76 -0.13 -16.32
N TRP A 135 4.80 0.83 -15.40
CA TRP A 135 5.57 0.76 -14.17
C TRP A 135 4.74 1.25 -13.00
N ILE A 136 4.86 0.57 -11.87
CA ILE A 136 4.24 0.96 -10.60
C ILE A 136 5.35 1.14 -9.58
N SER A 137 5.34 2.26 -8.88
CA SER A 137 6.26 2.51 -7.78
C SER A 137 5.48 2.60 -6.48
N VAL A 138 5.84 1.77 -5.50
CA VAL A 138 5.18 1.75 -4.19
C VAL A 138 6.19 2.18 -3.14
N TYR A 139 5.90 3.24 -2.40
CA TYR A 139 6.71 3.63 -1.25
C TYR A 139 6.07 3.11 0.03
N GLY A 140 6.81 2.31 0.78
CA GLY A 140 6.30 1.60 1.93
C GLY A 140 7.39 1.14 2.89
N ASP A 141 6.99 0.41 3.91
CA ASP A 141 7.93 -0.31 4.77
C ASP A 141 8.70 -1.36 3.96
N LYS A 142 9.96 -1.56 4.31
CA LYS A 142 10.69 -2.76 3.94
C LYS A 142 10.03 -3.95 4.62
N LEU A 143 9.64 -4.95 3.83
CA LEU A 143 8.95 -6.13 4.31
C LEU A 143 9.68 -6.76 5.49
N LYS A 144 8.97 -6.88 6.62
CA LYS A 144 9.45 -7.57 7.81
C LYS A 144 8.41 -8.59 8.23
N TRP A 145 8.81 -9.85 8.35
CA TRP A 145 7.90 -10.97 8.64
C TRP A 145 6.73 -11.09 7.65
N GLY A 146 6.98 -10.74 6.38
CA GLY A 146 5.98 -10.82 5.32
C GLY A 146 4.92 -9.71 5.35
N LYS A 147 5.06 -8.68 6.19
CA LYS A 147 4.10 -7.56 6.27
C LYS A 147 4.79 -6.20 6.17
N GLY A 148 4.05 -5.18 5.75
CA GLY A 148 4.49 -3.78 5.77
C GLY A 148 3.37 -2.79 5.42
N ASP A 149 3.57 -1.52 5.77
CA ASP A 149 2.64 -0.43 5.47
C ASP A 149 3.01 0.28 4.17
N ILE A 150 2.00 0.78 3.42
CA ILE A 150 2.18 1.55 2.19
C ILE A 150 1.80 3.00 2.44
N TYR A 151 2.63 3.92 1.97
CA TYR A 151 2.45 5.36 2.17
C TYR A 151 2.16 6.12 0.88
N SER A 152 2.66 5.64 -0.26
CA SER A 152 2.32 6.19 -1.57
C SER A 152 2.43 5.15 -2.68
N ILE A 153 1.69 5.40 -3.76
CA ILE A 153 1.75 4.62 -5.00
C ILE A 153 1.77 5.60 -6.19
N ASP A 154 2.68 5.34 -7.13
CA ASP A 154 2.84 6.12 -8.35
C ASP A 154 2.73 5.20 -9.57
N LEU A 155 1.91 5.57 -10.54
CA LEU A 155 1.73 4.84 -11.79
C LEU A 155 2.43 5.60 -12.92
N LYS A 156 3.32 4.93 -13.66
CA LYS A 156 4.26 5.57 -14.59
C LYS A 156 4.29 4.87 -15.95
N THR A 157 4.53 5.66 -17.00
CA THR A 157 4.76 5.17 -18.38
C THR A 157 6.19 4.65 -18.60
N LYS A 158 7.16 5.20 -17.86
CA LYS A 158 8.61 4.91 -18.00
C LYS A 158 9.23 4.43 -16.68
N LYS A 159 10.30 3.66 -16.79
CA LYS A 159 11.12 3.19 -15.65
C LYS A 159 11.94 4.34 -15.10
N ASN A 160 11.38 5.14 -14.20
CA ASN A 160 12.14 6.16 -13.49
C ASN A 160 12.55 5.61 -12.12
N VAL A 161 13.84 5.28 -11.97
CA VAL A 161 14.43 4.69 -10.76
C VAL A 161 14.86 5.77 -9.75
N HIS A 162 14.76 7.05 -10.10
CA HIS A 162 15.23 8.15 -9.27
C HIS A 162 14.19 9.26 -9.15
N GLU A 163 13.83 9.52 -7.89
CA GLU A 163 13.66 10.84 -7.27
C GLU A 163 13.74 10.66 -5.75
#